data_AF-A0AAE2RQY0-F1
#
_entry.id   AF-A0AAE2RQY0-F1
#
_cell.length_a   1.000
_cell.length_b   1.000
_cell.length_c   1.000
_cell.angle_alpha   90.00
_cell.angle_beta   90.00
_cell.angle_gamma   90.00
#
_symmetry.space_group_name_H-M   'P 1'
#
loop_
_entity.id
_entity.type
_entity.pdbx_description
1 polymer ?
#
loop_
_entity_poly.entity_id
_entity_poly.type
_entity_poly.pdbx_seq_one_letter_code
_entity_poly.pdbx_strand_id
1 'polypeptide(L)'
;MIKRKSRFLTFVFSMLPGAGHMYMGFMKIGVSFMSVFFFLIFLSSWLNIGPLLYIAPLIWFYSFFDCTNRMNLNDDELLLLEDKYLFSIDKLAKLDKDIFEKRRLTVGVICLFLGVYLVIENIMSILEPYIPYELRRFIIYDLMRDIPKVIIGVAIVTLGIKLIKGKKMESEIDD
;
A
#
# COMPACT_ATOMS: atom_id res chain seq x y z
N MET A 1 24.81 -1.45 -19.33
CA MET A 1 24.62 -2.72 -20.05
C MET A 1 24.16 -3.76 -19.05
N ILE A 2 23.03 -4.41 -19.33
CA ILE A 2 22.55 -5.56 -18.57
C ILE A 2 23.59 -6.66 -18.69
N LYS A 3 24.03 -7.19 -17.56
CA LYS A 3 25.07 -8.24 -17.51
C LYS A 3 24.76 -9.18 -16.38
N ARG A 4 24.99 -10.47 -16.61
CA ARG A 4 24.96 -11.45 -15.54
C ARG A 4 26.05 -11.16 -14.53
N LYS A 5 25.68 -11.25 -13.26
CA LYS A 5 26.56 -11.08 -12.11
C LYS A 5 26.43 -12.29 -11.19
N SER A 6 27.16 -12.27 -10.07
CA SER A 6 27.06 -13.31 -9.06
C SER A 6 25.61 -13.46 -8.59
N ARG A 7 25.05 -14.66 -8.72
CA ARG A 7 23.68 -14.98 -8.26
C ARG A 7 23.55 -14.75 -6.76
N PHE A 8 24.57 -15.14 -5.99
CA PHE A 8 24.59 -14.92 -4.54
C PHE A 8 24.52 -13.42 -4.19
N LEU A 9 25.35 -12.58 -4.82
CA LEU A 9 25.31 -11.14 -4.57
C LEU A 9 24.01 -10.50 -5.07
N THR A 10 23.47 -10.97 -6.19
CA THR A 10 22.17 -10.52 -6.71
C THR A 10 21.05 -10.83 -5.72
N PHE A 11 21.05 -12.03 -5.13
CA PHE A 11 20.10 -12.43 -4.10
C PHE A 11 20.24 -11.57 -2.83
N VAL A 12 21.46 -11.34 -2.34
CA VAL A 12 21.71 -10.48 -1.17
C VAL A 12 21.21 -9.05 -1.44
N PHE A 13 21.53 -8.47 -2.60
CA PHE A 13 21.05 -7.14 -2.95
C PHE A 13 19.54 -7.10 -3.21
N SER A 14 18.91 -8.20 -3.62
CA SER A 14 17.46 -8.25 -3.80
C SER A 14 16.66 -8.09 -2.50
N MET A 15 17.31 -8.26 -1.33
CA MET A 15 16.70 -7.96 -0.04
C MET A 15 16.42 -6.47 0.17
N LEU A 16 17.06 -5.59 -0.62
CA LEU A 16 16.72 -4.18 -0.69
C LEU A 16 15.95 -3.91 -2.00
N PRO A 17 14.73 -3.34 -1.94
CA PRO A 17 13.91 -3.10 -3.12
C PRO A 17 14.67 -2.33 -4.21
N GLY A 18 14.82 -2.95 -5.38
CA GLY A 18 15.50 -2.38 -6.54
C GLY A 18 17.02 -2.51 -6.59
N ALA A 19 17.72 -2.82 -5.49
CA ALA A 19 19.18 -2.90 -5.49
C ALA A 19 19.71 -4.12 -6.27
N GLY A 20 19.04 -5.27 -6.17
CA GLY A 20 19.37 -6.46 -6.97
C GLY A 20 19.21 -6.22 -8.49
N HIS A 21 18.17 -5.48 -8.89
CA HIS A 21 17.97 -5.06 -10.29
C HIS A 21 19.12 -4.18 -10.80
N MET A 22 19.52 -3.18 -10.02
CA MET A 22 20.64 -2.31 -10.36
C MET A 22 21.95 -3.08 -10.49
N TYR A 23 22.18 -4.06 -9.62
CA TYR A 23 23.38 -4.89 -9.68
C TYR A 23 23.47 -5.68 -11.00
N MET A 24 22.34 -6.19 -11.51
CA MET A 24 22.26 -6.85 -12.82
C MET A 24 22.30 -5.86 -14.02
N GLY A 25 22.28 -4.56 -13.75
CA GLY A 25 22.32 -3.49 -14.76
C GLY A 25 20.95 -2.95 -15.19
N PHE A 26 19.85 -3.36 -14.55
CA PHE A 26 18.52 -2.78 -14.74
C PHE A 26 18.35 -1.55 -13.84
N MET A 27 18.90 -0.42 -14.27
CA MET A 27 18.96 0.80 -13.47
C MET A 27 17.58 1.48 -13.35
N LYS A 28 16.81 1.55 -14.43
CA LYS A 28 15.51 2.25 -14.42
C LYS A 28 14.48 1.52 -13.57
N ILE A 29 14.35 0.20 -13.74
CA ILE A 29 13.42 -0.59 -12.91
C ILE A 29 13.88 -0.58 -11.43
N GLY A 30 15.20 -0.66 -11.18
CA GLY A 30 15.78 -0.67 -9.85
C GLY A 30 15.53 0.64 -9.11
N VAL A 31 15.84 1.78 -9.73
CA VAL A 31 15.50 3.11 -9.19
C VAL A 31 14.00 3.19 -8.94
N SER A 32 13.15 2.69 -9.85
CA SER A 32 11.70 2.78 -9.69
C SER A 32 11.21 2.07 -8.41
N PHE A 33 11.65 0.83 -8.17
CA PHE A 33 11.28 0.12 -6.94
C PHE A 33 11.81 0.81 -5.69
N MET A 34 13.07 1.25 -5.73
CA MET A 34 13.71 1.91 -4.60
C MET A 34 13.01 3.23 -4.27
N SER A 35 12.73 4.05 -5.29
CA SER A 35 12.01 5.32 -5.14
C SER A 35 10.62 5.11 -4.56
N VAL A 36 9.81 4.17 -5.07
CA VAL A 36 8.45 3.96 -4.54
C VAL A 36 8.48 3.41 -3.12
N PHE A 37 9.40 2.50 -2.80
CA PHE A 37 9.53 1.96 -1.45
C PHE A 37 9.89 3.04 -0.42
N PHE A 38 10.94 3.83 -0.68
CA PHE A 38 11.35 4.89 0.24
C PHE A 38 10.39 6.07 0.25
N PHE A 39 9.77 6.41 -0.88
CA PHE A 39 8.75 7.46 -0.94
C PHE A 39 7.52 7.08 -0.11
N LEU A 40 7.10 5.82 -0.12
CA LEU A 40 6.00 5.33 0.73
C LEU A 40 6.33 5.50 2.21
N ILE A 41 7.54 5.11 2.64
CA ILE A 41 8.00 5.25 4.02
C ILE A 41 8.04 6.72 4.42
N PHE A 42 8.62 7.55 3.57
CA PHE A 42 8.69 9.00 3.76
C PHE A 42 7.31 9.63 3.91
N LEU A 43 6.39 9.30 3.00
CA LEU A 43 5.03 9.84 3.00
C LEU A 43 4.24 9.38 4.23
N SER A 44 4.39 8.12 4.63
CA SER A 44 3.77 7.59 5.85
C SER A 44 4.28 8.29 7.09
N SER A 45 5.61 8.47 7.20
CA SER A 45 6.24 9.13 8.35
C SER A 45 5.89 10.62 8.41
N TRP A 46 5.97 11.34 7.28
CA TRP A 46 5.64 12.76 7.22
C TRP A 46 4.17 12.99 7.56
N LEU A 47 3.24 12.26 6.94
CA LEU A 47 1.81 12.45 7.19
C LEU A 47 1.32 11.78 8.49
N ASN A 48 2.20 11.11 9.23
CA ASN A 48 1.86 10.26 10.40
C ASN A 48 0.84 9.15 10.09
N ILE A 49 0.71 8.72 8.84
CA ILE A 49 -0.24 7.67 8.44
C ILE A 49 0.43 6.31 8.59
N GLY A 50 0.48 5.79 9.82
CA GLY A 50 1.06 4.47 10.12
C GLY A 50 0.55 3.33 9.23
N PRO A 51 -0.78 3.21 8.96
CA PRO A 51 -1.31 2.15 8.09
C PRO A 51 -0.76 2.14 6.66
N LEU A 52 -0.21 3.24 6.16
CA LEU A 52 0.36 3.32 4.82
C LEU A 52 1.58 2.38 4.66
N LEU A 53 2.32 2.10 5.75
CA LEU A 53 3.46 1.18 5.76
C LEU A 53 3.07 -0.27 5.47
N TYR A 54 1.81 -0.67 5.61
CA TYR A 54 1.37 -2.03 5.26
C TYR A 54 1.50 -2.32 3.76
N ILE A 55 1.64 -1.30 2.91
CA ILE A 55 1.94 -1.45 1.47
C ILE A 55 3.42 -1.77 1.24
N ALA A 56 4.33 -1.42 2.17
CA ALA A 56 5.77 -1.59 1.99
C ALA A 56 6.18 -3.07 1.82
N PRO A 57 5.68 -4.03 2.62
CA PRO A 57 5.95 -5.45 2.39
C PRO A 57 5.50 -5.94 1.02
N LEU A 58 4.35 -5.47 0.49
CA LEU A 58 3.89 -5.85 -0.85
C LEU A 58 4.87 -5.42 -1.94
N ILE A 59 5.33 -4.17 -1.89
CA ILE A 59 6.34 -3.65 -2.83
C ILE A 59 7.65 -4.42 -2.69
N TRP A 60 8.07 -4.70 -1.45
CA TRP A 60 9.29 -5.44 -1.15
C TRP A 60 9.25 -6.86 -1.74
N PHE A 61 8.20 -7.64 -1.45
CA PHE A 61 8.06 -9.00 -1.98
C PHE A 61 8.01 -9.01 -3.50
N TYR A 62 7.25 -8.10 -4.11
CA TYR A 62 7.17 -8.01 -5.56
C TYR A 62 8.53 -7.68 -6.18
N SER A 63 9.27 -6.71 -5.62
CA SER A 63 10.62 -6.37 -6.07
C SER A 63 11.58 -7.56 -5.91
N PHE A 64 11.54 -8.24 -4.77
CA PHE A 64 12.36 -9.41 -4.47
C PHE A 64 12.10 -10.56 -5.47
N PHE A 65 10.83 -10.92 -5.69
CA PHE A 65 10.48 -11.99 -6.62
C PHE A 65 10.75 -11.62 -8.08
N ASP A 66 10.49 -10.37 -8.50
CA ASP A 66 10.82 -9.92 -9.85
C ASP A 66 12.35 -9.97 -10.10
N CYS A 67 13.15 -9.52 -9.14
CA CYS A 67 14.61 -9.61 -9.20
C CYS A 67 15.08 -11.07 -9.28
N THR A 68 14.53 -11.93 -8.41
CA THR A 68 14.90 -13.35 -8.33
C THR A 68 14.52 -14.10 -9.60
N ASN A 69 13.36 -13.79 -10.17
CA ASN A 69 12.92 -14.38 -11.43
C ASN A 69 13.85 -13.98 -12.58
N ARG A 70 14.20 -12.69 -12.69
CA ARG A 70 15.17 -12.19 -13.70
C ARG A 70 16.53 -12.84 -13.56
N MET A 71 17.02 -13.02 -12.33
CA MET A 71 18.31 -13.67 -12.06
C MET A 71 18.35 -15.13 -12.56
N ASN A 72 17.21 -15.81 -12.56
CA ASN A 72 17.08 -17.21 -12.97
C ASN A 72 16.86 -17.40 -14.47
N LEU A 73 16.69 -16.33 -15.25
CA LEU A 73 16.60 -16.39 -16.71
C LEU A 73 17.93 -16.84 -17.34
N ASN A 74 17.82 -17.34 -18.58
CA ASN A 74 18.99 -17.63 -19.41
C ASN A 74 19.66 -16.33 -19.87
N ASP A 75 20.93 -16.40 -20.27
CA ASP A 75 21.70 -15.21 -20.66
C ASP A 75 21.11 -14.50 -21.87
N ASP A 76 20.67 -15.26 -22.87
CA ASP A 76 20.04 -14.72 -24.08
C ASP A 76 18.70 -14.05 -23.74
N GLU A 77 17.89 -14.66 -22.88
CA GLU A 77 16.61 -14.09 -22.43
C GLU A 77 16.82 -12.82 -21.60
N LEU A 78 17.84 -12.80 -20.73
CA LEU A 78 18.17 -11.66 -19.89
C LEU A 78 18.61 -10.45 -20.74
N LEU A 79 19.38 -10.69 -21.81
CA LEU A 79 19.87 -9.65 -22.72
C LEU A 79 18.75 -9.06 -23.59
N LEU A 80 17.71 -9.85 -23.88
CA LEU A 80 16.51 -9.38 -24.59
C LEU A 80 15.62 -8.47 -23.72
N LEU A 81 15.76 -8.49 -22.40
CA LEU A 81 14.98 -7.63 -21.53
C LEU A 81 15.44 -6.18 -21.64
N GLU A 82 14.50 -5.28 -21.92
CA GLU A 82 14.76 -3.84 -21.92
C GLU A 82 14.67 -3.25 -20.50
N ASP A 83 15.62 -2.37 -20.16
CA ASP A 83 15.55 -1.58 -18.93
C ASP A 83 14.51 -0.45 -19.11
N LYS A 84 13.36 -0.61 -18.45
CA LYS A 84 12.23 0.33 -18.45
C LYS A 84 11.89 0.73 -17.01
N TYR A 85 11.39 1.95 -16.85
CA TYR A 85 10.80 2.37 -15.58
C TYR A 85 9.57 1.52 -15.26
N LEU A 86 9.35 1.24 -13.97
CA LEU A 86 8.15 0.53 -13.50
C LEU A 86 6.87 1.30 -13.87
N PHE A 87 6.95 2.62 -13.76
CA PHE A 87 5.89 3.55 -14.15
C PHE A 87 6.41 4.45 -15.27
N SER A 88 5.80 4.35 -16.44
CA SER A 88 6.02 5.33 -17.52
C SER A 88 5.07 6.50 -17.30
N ILE A 89 5.55 7.74 -17.47
CA ILE A 89 4.74 8.96 -17.28
C ILE A 89 3.45 8.88 -18.10
N ASP A 90 3.53 8.38 -19.34
CA ASP A 90 2.35 8.20 -20.21
C ASP A 90 1.35 7.19 -19.65
N LYS A 91 1.84 6.11 -19.03
CA LYS A 91 0.98 5.10 -18.38
C LYS A 91 0.33 5.68 -17.13
N LEU A 92 1.05 6.46 -16.33
CA LEU A 92 0.50 7.13 -15.15
C LEU A 92 -0.58 8.14 -15.55
N ALA A 93 -0.32 8.97 -16.56
CA ALA A 93 -1.29 9.96 -17.06
C ALA A 93 -2.56 9.31 -17.63
N LYS A 94 -2.41 8.18 -18.35
CA LYS A 94 -3.56 7.42 -18.85
C LYS A 94 -4.33 6.74 -17.72
N LEU A 95 -3.62 6.14 -16.77
CA LEU A 95 -4.23 5.50 -15.60
C LEU A 95 -5.02 6.52 -14.77
N ASP A 96 -4.47 7.71 -14.56
CA ASP A 96 -5.13 8.81 -13.85
C ASP A 96 -6.45 9.18 -14.55
N LYS A 97 -6.43 9.41 -15.87
CA LYS A 97 -7.65 9.68 -16.65
C LYS A 97 -8.69 8.56 -16.52
N ASP A 98 -8.30 7.30 -16.72
CA ASP A 98 -9.23 6.16 -16.65
C ASP A 98 -9.83 5.98 -15.25
N ILE A 99 -9.03 6.16 -14.20
CA ILE A 99 -9.47 6.08 -12.80
C ILE A 99 -10.44 7.23 -12.49
N PHE A 100 -10.10 8.46 -12.87
CA PHE A 100 -10.94 9.63 -12.63
C PHE A 100 -12.23 9.60 -13.44
N GLU A 101 -12.26 9.00 -14.63
CA GLU A 101 -13.49 8.88 -15.42
C GLU A 101 -14.39 7.75 -14.89
N LYS A 102 -13.83 6.59 -14.55
CA LYS A 102 -14.63 5.41 -14.18
C LYS A 102 -14.95 5.31 -12.69
N ARG A 103 -14.11 5.88 -11.82
CA ARG A 103 -14.15 5.68 -10.36
C ARG A 103 -14.04 6.98 -9.57
N ARG A 104 -14.36 8.13 -10.19
CA ARG A 104 -14.27 9.47 -9.57
C ARG A 104 -14.87 9.52 -8.17
N LEU A 105 -16.06 8.94 -8.00
CA LEU A 105 -16.78 8.99 -6.73
C LEU A 105 -16.06 8.20 -5.66
N THR A 106 -15.58 6.99 -5.96
CA THR A 106 -14.81 6.16 -5.02
C THR A 106 -13.51 6.83 -4.62
N VAL A 107 -12.75 7.36 -5.59
CA VAL A 107 -11.49 8.08 -5.31
C VAL A 107 -11.76 9.33 -4.48
N GLY A 108 -12.79 10.10 -4.84
CA GLY A 108 -13.20 11.27 -4.08
C GLY A 108 -13.59 10.95 -2.64
N VAL A 109 -14.34 9.86 -2.42
CA VAL A 109 -14.71 9.39 -1.09
C VAL A 109 -13.48 8.98 -0.27
N ILE A 110 -12.55 8.21 -0.86
CA ILE A 110 -11.29 7.84 -0.20
C ILE A 110 -10.47 9.07 0.17
N CYS A 111 -10.31 10.02 -0.76
CA CYS A 111 -9.60 11.26 -0.51
C CYS A 111 -10.27 12.12 0.57
N LEU A 112 -11.61 12.16 0.60
CA LEU A 112 -12.36 12.88 1.63
C LEU A 112 -12.09 12.28 3.02
N PHE A 113 -12.24 10.97 3.17
CA PHE A 113 -11.98 10.30 4.44
C PHE A 113 -10.52 10.45 4.88
N LEU A 114 -9.58 10.32 3.95
CA LEU A 114 -8.15 10.52 4.22
C LEU A 114 -7.86 11.96 4.67
N GLY A 115 -8.45 12.95 4.00
CA GLY A 115 -8.30 14.36 4.36
C GLY A 115 -8.90 14.68 5.73
N VAL A 116 -10.12 14.18 6.02
CA VAL A 116 -10.76 14.35 7.33
C VAL A 116 -9.92 13.69 8.43
N TYR A 117 -9.41 12.48 8.19
CA TYR A 117 -8.51 11.79 9.13
C TYR A 117 -7.28 12.65 9.46
N LEU A 118 -6.60 13.18 8.43
CA LEU A 118 -5.42 14.03 8.62
C LEU A 118 -5.75 15.33 9.36
N VAL A 119 -6.89 15.96 9.06
CA VAL A 119 -7.31 17.19 9.75
C VAL A 119 -7.58 16.93 11.22
N ILE A 120 -8.30 15.85 11.56
CA ILE A 120 -8.58 15.48 12.96
C ILE A 120 -7.26 15.21 13.70
N GLU A 121 -6.35 14.45 13.11
CA GLU A 121 -5.06 14.12 13.72
C GLU A 121 -4.23 15.38 14.01
N ASN A 122 -4.15 16.31 13.05
CA ASN A 122 -3.45 17.58 13.24
C ASN A 122 -4.13 18.49 14.28
N ILE A 123 -5.46 18.62 14.25
CA ILE A 123 -6.21 19.41 15.23
C ILE A 123 -6.00 18.84 16.64
N MET A 124 -6.08 17.52 16.80
CA MET A 124 -5.88 16.87 18.09
C MET A 124 -4.45 17.05 18.60
N SER A 125 -3.44 16.97 17.72
CA SER A 125 -2.05 17.25 18.09
C SER A 125 -1.84 18.69 18.56
N ILE A 126 -2.48 19.67 17.90
CA ILE A 126 -2.43 21.08 18.30
C ILE A 126 -3.15 21.31 19.64
N LEU A 127 -4.28 20.62 19.88
CA LEU A 127 -5.07 20.76 21.10
C LEU A 127 -4.49 19.98 22.29
N GLU A 128 -3.64 18.99 22.04
CA GLU A 128 -3.06 18.10 23.05
C GLU A 128 -2.46 18.83 24.27
N PRO A 129 -1.71 19.94 24.12
CA PRO A 129 -1.14 20.67 25.25
C PRO A 129 -2.17 21.38 26.12
N TYR A 130 -3.34 21.70 25.56
CA TYR A 130 -4.40 22.46 26.22
C TYR A 130 -5.43 21.56 26.92
N ILE A 131 -5.38 20.25 26.67
CA ILE A 131 -6.31 19.27 27.26
C ILE A 131 -5.70 18.72 28.57
N PRO A 132 -6.42 18.77 29.71
CA PRO A 132 -5.98 18.16 30.96
C PRO A 132 -5.69 16.67 30.82
N TYR A 133 -4.68 16.16 31.55
CA TYR A 133 -4.22 14.76 31.46
C TYR A 133 -5.35 13.73 31.55
N GLU A 134 -6.30 13.92 32.46
CA GLU A 134 -7.44 13.01 32.69
C GLU A 134 -8.40 12.96 31.48
N LEU A 135 -8.71 14.12 30.89
CA LEU A 135 -9.57 14.20 29.70
C LEU A 135 -8.85 13.67 28.45
N ARG A 136 -7.54 13.93 28.36
CA ARG A 136 -6.69 13.45 27.25
C ARG A 136 -6.68 11.93 27.19
N ARG A 137 -6.59 11.27 28.35
CA ARG A 137 -6.60 9.81 28.43
C ARG A 137 -7.91 9.23 27.87
N PHE A 138 -9.05 9.76 28.31
CA PHE A 138 -10.36 9.28 27.86
C PHE A 138 -10.61 9.53 26.35
N ILE A 139 -10.32 10.74 25.86
CA ILE A 139 -10.62 11.12 24.46
C ILE A 139 -9.66 10.44 23.47
N ILE A 140 -8.35 10.42 23.76
CA ILE A 140 -7.36 9.92 22.81
C ILE A 140 -7.24 8.39 22.88
N TYR A 141 -7.19 7.78 24.08
CA TYR A 141 -6.89 6.35 24.22
C TYR A 141 -8.11 5.44 24.12
N ASP A 142 -9.27 5.88 24.61
CA ASP A 142 -10.48 5.06 24.60
C ASP A 142 -11.36 5.40 23.40
N LEU A 143 -11.58 6.70 23.12
CA LEU A 143 -12.50 7.10 22.06
C LEU A 143 -11.90 6.91 20.66
N MET A 144 -10.75 7.53 20.34
CA MET A 144 -10.20 7.48 18.97
C MET A 144 -9.68 6.10 18.57
N ARG A 145 -9.12 5.33 19.50
CA ARG A 145 -8.56 4.00 19.21
C ARG A 145 -9.64 2.92 19.08
N ASP A 146 -10.69 3.00 19.88
CA ASP A 146 -11.68 1.92 19.96
C ASP A 146 -12.93 2.20 19.13
N ILE A 147 -13.25 3.47 18.78
CA ILE A 147 -14.35 3.79 17.84
C ILE A 147 -14.24 3.01 16.52
N PRO A 148 -13.09 3.02 15.79
CA PRO A 148 -12.99 2.26 14.54
C PRO A 148 -13.23 0.77 14.75
N LYS A 149 -12.75 0.19 15.87
CA LYS A 149 -12.96 -1.22 16.19
C LYS A 149 -14.43 -1.53 16.47
N VAL A 150 -15.14 -0.64 17.17
CA VAL A 150 -16.57 -0.77 17.43
C VAL A 150 -17.36 -0.68 16.12
N ILE A 151 -17.05 0.29 15.25
CA ILE A 151 -17.70 0.43 13.93
C ILE A 151 -17.49 -0.83 13.09
N ILE A 152 -16.25 -1.33 13.01
CA ILE A 152 -15.92 -2.56 12.28
C ILE A 152 -16.67 -3.75 12.91
N GLY A 153 -16.70 -3.87 14.22
CA GLY A 153 -17.43 -4.92 14.93
C GLY A 153 -18.92 -4.91 14.60
N VAL A 154 -19.57 -3.74 14.66
CA VAL A 154 -20.99 -3.57 14.31
C VAL A 154 -21.23 -3.93 12.84
N ALA A 155 -20.37 -3.50 11.92
CA ALA A 155 -20.45 -3.84 10.50
C ALA A 155 -20.35 -5.35 10.25
N ILE A 156 -19.40 -6.02 10.91
CA ILE A 156 -19.24 -7.49 10.83
C ILE A 156 -20.50 -8.19 11.36
N VAL A 157 -21.03 -7.76 12.51
CA VAL A 157 -22.25 -8.34 13.09
C VAL A 157 -23.45 -8.16 12.16
N THR A 158 -23.65 -6.97 11.60
CA THR A 158 -24.76 -6.72 10.66
C THR A 158 -24.63 -7.54 9.38
N LEU A 159 -23.42 -7.64 8.81
CA LEU A 159 -23.15 -8.52 7.67
C LEU A 159 -23.42 -9.99 8.00
N GLY A 160 -23.00 -10.45 9.18
CA GLY A 160 -23.27 -11.81 9.66
C GLY A 160 -24.75 -12.11 9.77
N ILE A 161 -25.54 -11.20 10.38
CA ILE A 161 -27.01 -11.35 10.47
C ILE A 161 -27.65 -11.40 9.08
N LYS A 162 -27.21 -10.55 8.15
CA LYS A 162 -27.73 -10.51 6.78
C LYS A 162 -27.44 -11.81 6.03
N LEU A 163 -26.24 -12.37 6.17
CA LEU A 163 -25.85 -13.64 5.55
C LEU A 163 -26.66 -14.82 6.11
N ILE A 164 -26.89 -14.86 7.43
CA ILE A 164 -27.71 -15.90 8.07
C ILE A 164 -29.16 -15.83 7.58
N LYS A 165 -29.75 -14.63 7.48
CA LYS A 165 -31.11 -14.44 6.96
C LYS A 165 -31.23 -14.81 5.48
N GLY A 166 -30.24 -14.47 4.66
CA GLY A 166 -30.21 -14.84 3.24
C GLY A 166 -30.27 -16.35 3.03
N LYS A 167 -29.48 -17.12 3.81
CA LYS A 167 -29.48 -18.58 3.76
C LYS A 167 -30.82 -19.20 4.18
N LYS A 168 -31.56 -18.56 5.08
CA LYS A 168 -32.85 -19.07 5.57
C LYS A 168 -33.99 -18.87 4.55
N MET A 169 -33.94 -17.82 3.73
CA MET A 169 -34.89 -17.62 2.63
C MET A 169 -34.65 -18.59 1.46
N GLU A 170 -33.39 -18.93 1.14
CA GLU A 170 -33.10 -19.94 0.11
C GLU A 170 -33.60 -21.34 0.51
N SER A 171 -33.44 -21.74 1.78
CA SER A 171 -33.94 -23.05 2.25
C SER A 171 -35.46 -23.16 2.31
N GLU A 172 -36.19 -22.05 2.49
CA GLU A 172 -37.67 -22.03 2.47
C GLU A 172 -38.26 -21.97 1.05
N ILE A 173 -37.45 -21.70 0.03
CA ILE A 173 -37.88 -21.67 -1.38
C ILE A 173 -37.62 -23.03 -2.07
N ASP A 174 -36.68 -23.82 -1.55
CA ASP A 174 -36.33 -25.16 -2.06
C ASP A 174 -37.11 -26.32 -1.39
N ASP A 175 -37.95 -26.04 -0.37
CA ASP A 175 -38.89 -26.98 0.29
C ASP A 175 -40.34 -26.79 -0.22
#